data_AF-A0A1H8Y4B4-F1
#
_entry.id   AF-A0A1H8Y4B4-F1
#
_cell.length_a   1.000
_cell.length_b   1.000
_cell.length_c   1.000
_cell.angle_alpha   90.00
_cell.angle_beta   90.00
_cell.angle_gamma   90.00
#
_symmetry.space_group_name_H-M   'P 1'
#
loop_
_entity.id
_entity.type
_entity.pdbx_description
1 polymer ?
#
loop_
_entity_poly.entity_id
_entity_poly.type
_entity_poly.pdbx_seq_one_letter_code
_entity_poly.pdbx_strand_id
1 'polypeptide(L)' 'MEKLRDRFARETDPARLKEIAEAAQIRATEWTPYVHLGEWRLVSAARKNVSGFISAGPTVFWNVEKK' A
#
# COMPACT_ATOMS: atom_id res chain seq x y z
N MET A 1 18.87 3.27 -7.81
CA MET A 1 17.45 2.92 -7.62
C MET A 1 16.55 3.55 -8.68
N GLU A 2 16.95 4.71 -9.19
CA GLU A 2 16.24 5.62 -10.07
C GLU A 2 15.86 4.92 -11.39
N LYS A 3 16.81 4.24 -12.04
CA LYS A 3 16.55 3.47 -13.27
C LYS A 3 15.51 2.35 -13.10
N LEU A 4 15.47 1.70 -11.93
CA LEU A 4 14.49 0.64 -11.65
C LEU A 4 13.08 1.23 -11.50
N ARG A 5 12.97 2.34 -10.77
CA ARG A 5 11.70 3.08 -10.59
C ARG A 5 11.17 3.63 -11.91
N ASP A 6 12.06 4.17 -12.72
CA ASP A 6 11.77 4.74 -14.03
C ASP A 6 11.28 3.68 -15.03
N ARG A 7 11.87 2.48 -15.03
CA ARG A 7 11.36 1.34 -15.82
C ARG A 7 10.02 0.84 -15.31
N PHE A 8 9.85 0.68 -14.00
CA PHE A 8 8.59 0.24 -13.41
C PHE A 8 7.44 1.18 -13.79
N ALA A 9 7.67 2.50 -13.77
CA ALA A 9 6.65 3.48 -14.11
C ALA A 9 6.17 3.45 -15.58
N ARG A 10 6.96 2.87 -16.50
CA ARG A 10 6.63 2.79 -17.94
C ARG A 10 6.23 1.41 -18.42
N GLU A 11 6.44 0.39 -17.61
CA GLU A 11 6.06 -0.98 -17.96
C GLU A 11 4.54 -1.15 -17.83
N THR A 12 3.95 -1.93 -18.74
CA THR A 12 2.51 -2.21 -18.77
C THR A 12 2.20 -3.68 -18.56
N ASP A 13 3.16 -4.57 -18.80
CA ASP A 13 2.99 -5.99 -18.56
C ASP A 13 3.07 -6.31 -17.05
N PRO A 14 2.05 -6.95 -16.45
CA PRO A 14 2.03 -7.24 -15.02
C PRO A 14 3.16 -8.17 -14.54
N ALA A 15 3.59 -9.13 -15.36
CA ALA A 15 4.66 -10.04 -14.99
C ALA A 15 6.01 -9.31 -14.97
N ARG A 16 6.28 -8.49 -15.99
CA ARG A 16 7.48 -7.63 -16.04
C ARG A 16 7.50 -6.59 -14.93
N LEU A 17 6.35 -5.99 -14.58
CA LEU A 17 6.24 -5.09 -13.42
C LEU A 17 6.71 -5.77 -12.14
N LYS A 18 6.28 -7.02 -11.91
CA LYS A 18 6.67 -7.79 -10.74
C LYS A 18 8.19 -8.05 -10.71
N GLU A 19 8.78 -8.47 -11.83
CA GLU A 19 10.23 -8.68 -11.96
C GLU A 19 11.02 -7.40 -11.62
N ILE A 20 10.59 -6.24 -12.12
CA ILE A 20 11.25 -4.96 -11.85
C ILE A 20 11.09 -4.57 -10.37
N ALA A 21 9.92 -4.79 -9.78
CA ALA A 21 9.67 -4.52 -8.36
C ALA A 21 10.54 -5.40 -7.45
N GLU A 22 10.68 -6.68 -7.76
CA GLU A 22 11.56 -7.60 -7.03
C GLU A 22 13.02 -7.12 -7.09
N ALA A 23 13.51 -6.75 -8.27
CA ALA A 23 14.85 -6.19 -8.42
C ALA A 23 15.06 -4.89 -7.61
N ALA A 24 14.02 -4.04 -7.52
CA ALA A 24 14.05 -2.84 -6.68
C ALA A 24 14.11 -3.19 -5.19
N GLN A 25 13.34 -4.18 -4.74
CA GLN A 25 13.34 -4.64 -3.34
C GLN A 25 14.69 -5.25 -2.94
N ILE A 26 15.31 -6.06 -3.82
CA ILE A 26 16.66 -6.60 -3.60
C ILE A 26 17.66 -5.46 -3.40
N ARG A 27 17.68 -4.48 -4.31
CA ARG A 27 18.59 -3.33 -4.23
C ARG A 27 18.37 -2.46 -2.99
N ALA A 28 17.11 -2.29 -2.57
CA ALA A 28 16.75 -1.57 -1.35
C ALA A 28 17.26 -2.31 -0.10
N THR A 29 17.15 -3.64 -0.11
CA THR A 29 17.66 -4.49 0.97
C THR A 29 19.18 -4.40 1.06
N GLU A 30 19.92 -4.45 -0.06
CA GLU A 30 21.39 -4.31 -0.06
C GLU A 30 21.88 -2.97 0.51
N TRP A 31 21.13 -1.88 0.29
CA TRP A 31 21.47 -0.56 0.82
C TRP A 31 21.05 -0.37 2.27
N THR A 32 19.98 -1.05 2.70
CA THR A 32 19.37 -1.01 4.04
C THR A 32 19.24 0.41 4.65
N PRO A 33 18.53 1.35 4.00
CA PRO A 33 18.19 2.63 4.65
C PRO A 33 17.15 2.47 5.77
N TYR A 34 16.32 1.42 5.71
CA TYR A 34 15.25 1.12 6.66
C TYR A 34 15.12 -0.39 6.88
N VAL A 35 14.58 -0.78 8.04
CA VAL A 35 14.25 -2.17 8.38
C VAL A 35 12.74 -2.30 8.52
N HIS A 36 12.13 -3.20 7.76
CA HIS A 36 10.69 -3.45 7.81
C HIS A 36 10.35 -4.37 8.99
N LEU A 37 9.52 -3.90 9.91
CA LEU A 37 9.14 -4.65 11.13
C LEU A 37 7.83 -5.44 11.00
N GLY A 38 7.09 -5.24 9.91
CA GLY A 38 5.81 -5.90 9.66
C GLY A 38 4.83 -4.97 8.94
N GLU A 39 3.58 -5.42 8.86
CA GLU A 39 2.48 -4.66 8.25
C GLU A 39 1.66 -3.95 9.33
N TRP A 40 1.29 -2.70 9.06
CA TRP A 40 0.33 -1.97 9.88
C TRP A 40 -1.10 -2.31 9.48
N ARG A 41 -1.96 -2.56 10.46
CA ARG A 41 -3.40 -2.75 10.26
C ARG A 41 -4.17 -1.66 10.99
N LEU A 42 -5.02 -0.95 10.26
CA LEU A 42 -5.94 0.02 10.84
C LEU A 42 -7.12 -0.72 11.48
N VAL A 43 -7.16 -0.75 12.82
CA VAL A 43 -8.31 -1.25 13.58
C VAL A 43 -9.14 -0.05 14.00
N SER A 44 -10.43 -0.03 13.63
CA SER A 44 -11.35 1.08 13.94
C SER A 44 -12.57 0.58 14.71
N ALA A 45 -13.12 1.43 15.57
CA ALA A 45 -14.34 1.16 16.32
C ALA A 45 -15.34 2.31 16.13
N ALA A 46 -16.63 1.98 16.08
CA ALA A 46 -17.71 2.94 15.96
C ALA A 46 -18.86 2.58 16.91
N ARG A 47 -19.71 3.57 17.25
CA ARG A 47 -20.94 3.30 17.99
C ARG A 47 -21.87 2.43 17.16
N LYS A 48 -22.67 1.58 17.81
CA LYS A 48 -23.59 0.63 17.16
C LYS A 48 -24.60 1.29 16.21
N ASN A 49 -24.93 2.55 16.43
CA ASN A 49 -25.86 3.31 15.62
C ASN A 49 -25.19 4.10 14.47
N VAL A 50 -23.89 3.93 14.25
CA VAL A 50 -23.18 4.54 13.13
C VAL A 50 -22.91 3.47 12.08
N SER A 51 -23.33 3.72 10.85
CA SER A 51 -23.17 2.81 9.71
C SER A 51 -22.44 3.47 8.56
N GLY A 52 -22.04 2.67 7.57
CA GLY A 52 -21.39 3.17 6.35
C GLY A 52 -19.87 3.19 6.40
N PHE A 53 -19.22 2.65 7.44
CA PHE A 53 -17.78 2.48 7.43
C PHE A 53 -17.36 1.52 6.31
N ILE A 54 -16.48 2.00 5.42
CA ILE A 54 -15.89 1.19 4.35
C ILE A 54 -14.58 0.62 4.88
N SER A 55 -14.43 -0.71 4.80
CA SER A 55 -13.15 -1.38 5.05
C SER A 55 -12.22 -1.20 3.84
N ALA A 56 -11.76 0.03 3.62
CA ALA A 56 -10.79 0.40 2.59
C ALA A 56 -9.51 0.95 3.24
N GLY A 57 -8.40 0.95 2.48
CA GLY A 57 -7.11 1.47 2.94
C GLY A 57 -7.16 2.91 3.48
N PRO A 58 -7.77 3.88 2.77
CA PRO A 58 -7.99 5.21 3.31
C PRO A 58 -9.30 5.31 4.10
N THR A 59 -9.25 6.00 5.25
CA THR A 59 -10.45 6.35 6.00
C THR A 59 -11.26 7.39 5.24
N VAL A 60 -12.46 7.02 4.79
CA VAL A 60 -13.41 7.90 4.08
C VAL A 60 -14.75 7.92 4.82
N PHE A 61 -15.44 9.07 4.77
CA PHE A 61 -16.66 9.31 5.55
C PHE A 61 -17.88 9.73 4.70
N TRP A 62 -17.80 9.71 3.38
CA TRP A 62 -18.86 10.23 2.50
C TRP A 62 -20.21 9.52 2.64
N ASN A 63 -20.22 8.26 3.12
CA ASN A 63 -21.40 7.43 3.32
C ASN A 63 -21.61 7.06 4.79
N VAL A 64 -20.87 7.69 5.70
CA VAL A 64 -21.00 7.42 7.14
C VAL A 64 -22.15 8.23 7.71
N GLU A 65 -23.10 7.54 8.31
CA GLU A 65 -24.30 8.14 8.86
C GLU A 65 -24.63 7.60 10.24
N LYS A 66 -25.37 8.41 11.00
CA LYS A 66 -25.96 8.00 12.26
C LYS A 66 -27.41 7.59 11.98
N LYS A 67 -27.74 6.35 12.30
CA LYS A 67 -29.11 5.87 12.41
C LYS A 67 -29.79 6.41 13.67
#